data_AF-A0A840ERE6-F1
#
_entry.id   AF-A0A840ERE6-F1
#
_cell.length_a   1.000
_cell.length_b   1.000
_cell.length_c   1.000
_cell.angle_alpha   90.00
_cell.angle_beta   90.00
_cell.angle_gamma   90.00
#
_symmetry.space_group_name_H-M   'P 1'
#
loop_
_entity.id
_entity.type
_entity.pdbx_description
1 polymer ?
#
loop_
_entity_poly.entity_id
_entity_poly.type
_entity_poly.pdbx_seq_one_letter_code
_entity_poly.pdbx_strand_id
1 'polypeptide(L)'
;MGTMIEITSSLEVKINALIKQHKQLKEYTQQLEETIQLLEQQKVSLQKQLEKLQSENHQLKSANALLGSKEYKRETKLKINSLIREIDQCIVQLTG
;
A
#
# COMPACT_ATOMS: atom_id res chain seq x y z
N MET A 1 14.34 63.87 21.51
CA MET A 1 13.02 63.20 21.64
C MET A 1 12.52 62.62 20.31
N GLY A 2 12.63 63.31 19.17
CA GLY A 2 12.18 62.77 17.86
C GLY A 2 12.86 61.47 17.41
N THR A 3 14.17 61.34 17.60
CA THR A 3 14.95 60.13 17.22
C THR A 3 14.58 58.87 17.98
N MET A 4 14.18 58.98 19.26
CA MET A 4 13.69 57.81 20.00
C MET A 4 12.36 57.33 19.42
N ILE A 5 11.43 58.25 19.16
CA ILE A 5 10.10 57.94 18.62
C ILE A 5 10.20 57.26 17.24
N GLU A 6 11.12 57.70 16.39
CA GLU A 6 11.38 57.09 15.08
C GLU A 6 11.92 55.66 15.19
N ILE A 7 12.84 55.41 16.14
CA ILE A 7 13.38 54.08 16.39
C ILE A 7 12.30 53.14 16.93
N THR A 8 11.48 53.57 17.89
CA THR A 8 10.37 52.75 18.41
C THR A 8 9.36 52.43 17.31
N SER A 9 8.99 53.42 16.48
CA SER A 9 8.08 53.22 15.36
C SER A 9 8.63 52.22 14.32
N SER A 10 9.92 52.34 13.97
CA SER A 10 10.58 51.39 13.05
C SER A 10 10.61 49.97 13.62
N LEU A 11 10.87 49.83 14.93
CA LEU A 11 10.85 48.55 15.61
C LEU A 11 9.45 47.93 15.61
N GLU A 12 8.42 48.73 15.88
CA GLU A 12 7.03 48.28 15.90
C GLU A 12 6.59 47.73 14.54
N VAL A 13 6.94 48.41 13.44
CA VAL A 13 6.68 47.94 12.08
C VAL A 13 7.38 46.59 11.81
N LYS A 14 8.66 46.47 12.18
CA LYS A 14 9.44 45.24 11.97
C LYS A 14 8.91 44.08 12.80
N ILE A 15 8.54 44.32 14.06
CA ILE A 15 7.96 43.31 14.95
C ILE A 15 6.62 42.83 14.39
N ASN A 16 5.76 43.76 13.96
CA ASN A 16 4.45 43.41 13.38
C ASN A 16 4.61 42.59 12.08
N ALA A 17 5.59 42.92 11.24
CA ALA A 17 5.91 42.13 10.05
C ALA A 17 6.38 40.71 10.42
N LEU A 18 7.27 40.58 11.41
CA LEU A 18 7.76 39.30 11.92
C LEU A 18 6.63 38.44 12.49
N ILE A 19 5.74 39.04 13.30
CA ILE A 19 4.57 38.34 13.86
C ILE A 19 3.66 37.84 12.74
N LYS A 20 3.41 38.68 11.72
CA LYS A 20 2.58 38.28 10.57
C LYS A 20 3.20 37.11 9.82
N GLN A 21 4.49 37.17 9.51
CA GLN A 21 5.20 36.07 8.84
C GLN A 21 5.20 34.80 9.67
N HIS A 22 5.40 34.91 10.99
CA HIS A 22 5.37 33.76 11.88
C HIS A 22 3.99 33.10 11.91
N LYS A 23 2.90 33.89 11.94
CA LYS A 23 1.53 33.35 11.86
C LYS A 23 1.28 32.63 10.55
N GLN A 24 1.66 33.24 9.43
CA GLN A 24 1.52 32.62 8.11
C GLN A 24 2.31 31.31 8.01
N LEU A 25 3.54 31.29 8.51
CA LEU A 25 4.35 30.08 8.52
C LEU A 25 3.71 28.99 9.38
N LYS A 26 3.19 29.36 10.56
CA LYS A 26 2.51 28.42 11.45
C LYS A 26 1.26 27.82 10.80
N GLU A 27 0.43 28.64 10.15
CA GLU A 27 -0.75 28.17 9.41
C GLU A 27 -0.35 27.23 8.27
N TYR A 28 0.70 27.57 7.51
CA TYR A 28 1.20 26.72 6.43
C TYR A 28 1.76 25.39 6.93
N THR A 29 2.52 25.40 8.03
CA THR A 29 3.02 24.16 8.66
C THR A 29 1.87 23.27 9.11
N GLN A 30 0.83 23.84 9.72
CA GLN A 30 -0.34 23.07 10.12
C GLN A 30 -1.04 22.44 8.90
N GLN A 31 -1.23 23.19 7.81
CA GLN A 31 -1.83 22.67 6.58
C GLN A 31 -1.00 21.53 5.95
N LEU A 32 0.33 21.66 6.00
CA LEU A 32 1.22 20.60 5.53
C LEU A 32 1.11 19.34 6.39
N GLU A 33 1.06 19.48 7.71
CA GLU A 33 0.87 18.34 8.63
C GLU A 33 -0.45 17.61 8.37
N GLU A 34 -1.55 18.35 8.19
CA GLU A 34 -2.86 17.78 7.84
C GLU A 34 -2.81 17.06 6.48
N THR A 35 -2.12 17.64 5.50
CA THR A 35 -1.96 17.03 4.17
C THR A 35 -1.14 15.74 4.23
N ILE A 36 -0.06 15.73 5.02
CA ILE A 36 0.76 14.53 5.23
C ILE A 36 -0.07 13.41 5.84
N GLN A 37 -0.83 13.71 6.90
CA GLN A 37 -1.71 12.71 7.53
C GLN A 37 -2.73 12.13 6.56
N LEU A 38 -3.35 12.98 5.72
CA LEU A 38 -4.30 12.51 4.70
C LEU A 38 -3.62 11.60 3.67
N LEU A 39 -2.44 11.98 3.17
CA LEU A 39 -1.69 11.19 2.19
C LEU A 39 -1.22 9.85 2.77
N GLU A 40 -0.81 9.81 4.03
CA GLU A 40 -0.46 8.57 4.72
C GLU A 40 -1.65 7.63 4.84
N GLN A 41 -2.83 8.14 5.21
CA GLN A 41 -4.06 7.34 5.26
C GLN A 41 -4.43 6.78 3.87
N GLN A 42 -4.34 7.61 2.83
CA GLN A 42 -4.59 7.17 1.45
C GLN A 42 -3.61 6.09 1.00
N LYS A 43 -2.32 6.26 1.31
CA LYS A 43 -1.27 5.27 1.01
C LYS A 43 -1.59 3.93 1.64
N VAL A 44 -1.95 3.90 2.93
CA VAL A 44 -2.31 2.66 3.63
C VAL A 44 -3.54 2.00 3.00
N SER A 45 -4.55 2.78 2.62
CA SER A 45 -5.75 2.27 1.94
C SER A 45 -5.41 1.64 0.58
N LEU A 46 -4.60 2.32 -0.23
CA LEU A 46 -4.16 1.84 -1.53
C LEU A 46 -3.30 0.58 -1.43
N GLN A 47 -2.42 0.50 -0.44
CA GLN A 47 -1.62 -0.70 -0.19
C GLN A 47 -2.50 -1.92 0.14
N LYS A 48 -3.50 -1.76 1.00
CA LYS A 48 -4.47 -2.82 1.31
C LYS A 48 -5.26 -3.26 0.08
N GLN A 49 -5.69 -2.32 -0.76
CA GLN A 49 -6.39 -2.64 -2.01
C GLN A 49 -5.48 -3.40 -2.98
N LEU A 50 -4.22 -3.00 -3.07
CA LEU A 50 -3.21 -3.65 -3.91
C LEU A 50 -2.95 -5.09 -3.45
N GLU A 51 -2.76 -5.31 -2.15
CA GLU A 51 -2.61 -6.65 -1.56
C GLU A 51 -3.83 -7.54 -1.84
N LYS A 52 -5.04 -6.99 -1.69
CA LYS A 52 -6.28 -7.69 -2.01
C LYS A 52 -6.33 -8.10 -3.48
N LEU A 53 -6.06 -7.18 -4.40
CA LEU A 53 -6.05 -7.45 -5.84
C LEU A 53 -4.96 -8.46 -6.23
N GLN A 54 -3.80 -8.42 -5.58
CA GLN A 54 -2.74 -9.42 -5.79
C GLN A 54 -3.19 -10.81 -5.34
N SER A 55 -3.85 -10.91 -4.18
CA SER A 55 -4.43 -12.17 -3.69
C SER A 55 -5.50 -12.69 -4.64
N GLU A 56 -6.44 -11.85 -5.08
CA GLU A 56 -7.47 -12.23 -6.04
C GLU A 56 -6.86 -12.68 -7.38
N ASN A 57 -5.85 -11.96 -7.88
CA ASN A 57 -5.14 -12.35 -9.10
C ASN A 57 -4.43 -13.70 -8.96
N HIS A 58 -3.80 -13.95 -7.81
CA HIS A 58 -3.17 -15.23 -7.52
C HIS A 58 -4.19 -16.36 -7.48
N GLN A 59 -5.33 -16.16 -6.82
CA GLN A 59 -6.43 -17.14 -6.80
C GLN A 59 -6.96 -17.43 -8.21
N LEU A 60 -7.16 -16.40 -9.04
CA LEU A 60 -7.60 -16.56 -10.42
C LEU A 60 -6.56 -17.31 -11.27
N LYS A 61 -5.26 -17.02 -11.09
CA LYS A 61 -4.18 -17.76 -11.77
C LYS A 61 -4.17 -19.22 -11.38
N SER A 62 -4.31 -19.52 -10.09
CA SER A 62 -4.39 -20.89 -9.58
C SER A 62 -5.63 -21.61 -10.11
N ALA A 63 -6.80 -20.96 -10.12
CA ALA A 63 -8.02 -21.51 -10.72
C ALA A 63 -7.84 -21.77 -12.24
N ASN A 64 -7.24 -20.85 -12.98
CA ASN A 64 -6.96 -21.01 -14.41
C ASN A 64 -5.93 -22.12 -14.68
N ALA A 65 -4.94 -22.29 -13.80
CA ALA A 65 -3.98 -23.38 -13.87
C ALA A 65 -4.68 -24.75 -13.66
N LEU A 66 -5.53 -24.85 -12.64
CA LEU A 66 -6.36 -26.04 -12.37
C LEU A 66 -7.32 -26.36 -13.53
N LEU A 67 -7.91 -25.34 -14.15
CA LEU A 67 -8.85 -25.49 -15.27
C LEU A 67 -8.18 -25.70 -16.64
N GLY A 68 -6.84 -25.74 -16.70
CA GLY A 68 -6.12 -26.34 -17.83
C GLY A 68 -5.25 -25.40 -18.65
N SER A 69 -4.39 -24.61 -17.99
CA SER A 69 -3.24 -24.01 -18.69
C SER A 69 -2.33 -25.11 -19.27
N LYS A 70 -1.71 -24.85 -20.43
CA LYS A 70 -0.93 -25.86 -21.20
C LYS A 70 0.19 -26.52 -20.39
N GLU A 71 0.80 -25.76 -19.47
CA GLU A 71 1.87 -26.20 -18.57
C GLU A 71 1.33 -27.12 -17.46
N TYR A 72 0.27 -26.69 -16.78
CA TYR A 72 -0.38 -27.48 -15.72
C TYR A 72 -1.12 -28.70 -16.25
N LYS A 73 -1.60 -28.70 -17.50
CA LYS A 73 -2.19 -29.90 -18.13
C LYS A 73 -1.20 -31.08 -18.13
N ARG A 74 0.09 -30.82 -18.37
CA ARG A 74 1.11 -31.89 -18.36
C ARG A 74 1.38 -32.35 -16.93
N GLU A 75 1.59 -31.42 -16.02
CA GLU A 75 1.95 -31.71 -14.63
C GLU A 75 0.81 -32.41 -13.87
N THR A 76 -0.42 -31.90 -14.00
CA THR A 76 -1.63 -32.51 -13.44
C THR A 76 -1.90 -33.89 -14.05
N LYS A 77 -1.70 -34.08 -15.35
CA LYS A 77 -1.84 -35.41 -15.98
C LYS A 77 -0.82 -36.42 -15.42
N LEU A 78 0.43 -36.00 -15.20
CA LEU A 78 1.44 -36.85 -14.57
C LEU A 78 1.06 -37.19 -13.12
N LYS A 79 0.55 -36.21 -12.35
CA LYS A 79 0.13 -36.43 -10.97
C LYS A 79 -1.08 -37.36 -10.87
N ILE A 80 -2.09 -37.19 -11.74
CA ILE A 80 -3.23 -38.10 -11.85
C ILE A 80 -2.76 -39.52 -12.20
N ASN A 81 -1.88 -39.67 -13.19
CA ASN A 81 -1.36 -40.97 -13.56
C ASN A 81 -0.56 -41.65 -12.44
N SER A 82 0.15 -40.88 -11.60
CA SER A 82 0.84 -41.40 -10.41
C SER A 82 -0.17 -41.92 -9.38
N LEU A 83 -1.21 -41.14 -9.08
CA LEU A 83 -2.25 -41.52 -8.12
C LEU A 83 -3.03 -42.75 -8.57
N ILE A 84 -3.35 -42.87 -9.86
CA ILE A 84 -4.00 -44.07 -10.42
C ILE A 84 -3.12 -45.31 -10.21
N ARG A 85 -1.81 -45.22 -10.45
CA ARG A 85 -0.88 -46.35 -10.23
C ARG A 85 -0.78 -46.76 -8.76
N GLU A 86 -0.79 -45.80 -7.83
CA GLU A 86 -0.83 -46.09 -6.40
C GLU A 86 -2.14 -46.79 -6.01
N ILE A 87 -3.27 -46.36 -6.56
CA ILE A 87 -4.56 -47.01 -6.37
C ILE A 87 -4.54 -48.44 -6.93
N ASP A 88 -4.05 -48.64 -8.15
CA ASP A 88 -3.94 -49.97 -8.75
C ASP A 88 -3.06 -50.91 -7.92
N GLN A 89 -1.93 -50.42 -7.40
CA GLN A 89 -1.08 -51.17 -6.48
C GLN A 89 -1.79 -51.53 -5.18
N CYS A 90 -2.54 -50.59 -4.60
CA CYS A 90 -3.32 -50.81 -3.39
C CYS A 90 -4.44 -51.84 -3.62
N ILE A 91 -5.13 -51.77 -4.77
CA ILE A 91 -6.14 -52.75 -5.18
C ILE A 91 -5.51 -54.15 -5.27
N VAL A 92 -4.37 -54.30 -5.96
CA VAL A 92 -3.67 -55.58 -6.08
C VAL A 92 -3.24 -56.12 -4.71
N GLN A 93 -2.83 -55.27 -3.78
CA GLN A 93 -2.50 -55.68 -2.40
C GLN A 93 -3.71 -56.11 -1.58
N LEU A 94 -4.91 -55.62 -1.91
CA LEU A 94 -6.15 -55.95 -1.21
C LEU A 94 -6.87 -57.17 -1.82
N THR A 95 -6.63 -57.48 -3.09
CA THR A 95 -7.25 -58.60 -3.81
C THR A 95 -6.31 -59.78 -4.05
N GLY A 96 -5.03 -59.64 -3.68
CA GLY A 96 -3.99 -60.67 -3.73
C GLY A 96 -3.79 -61.42 -2.43
#